data_AF-A0A265UZK6-F1
#
_entry.id   AF-A0A265UZK6-F1
#
_cell.length_a   1.000
_cell.length_b   1.000
_cell.length_c   1.000
_cell.angle_alpha   90.00
_cell.angle_beta   90.00
_cell.angle_gamma   90.00
#
_symmetry.space_group_name_H-M   'P 1'
#
loop_
_entity.id
_entity.type
_entity.pdbx_description
1 polymer ?
#
loop_
_entity_poly.entity_id
_entity_poly.type
_entity_poly.pdbx_seq_one_letter_code
_entity_poly.pdbx_strand_id
1 'polypeptide(L)'
;MKIRIYSLTIFILFCSCNREKDEASQIFKTSDLNYANTVLLEAVMEDAFTPPVASRIYAYTHLAHYITLRSLRPDSLKDISSHINGLKQMVIEDKKNINPELSALFAFTNIGKKLIYSEHFFENLKDSLERQALENGLSRESIKSSLHYASAITNQLGTWIDMDMYIETRTLPRFTSTKNPENWRETPPDYTTALEPYWEKIRPLAIDSANVFDYKPLPKYSTDVSSEFYEMVNEVYRESKNTTQEKERIAWFWDCNPIMTIHKGHMITTIHKFTPAGHWLNIVRQITEKENSDYFKATKAYTFTSMAMFDAIIGAWYVKYKTDLVRPITYIQENIDPEWSPILQTPPFPEYTSGHSATSASAAEMLTHIFGENYGFTDSTQIRFGLENRSFKSFKEAANQVNLSRFYGGIHYMQGVREGARQGAEIAKMILKKLD
;
A
#
# COMPACT_ATOMS: atom_id res chain seq x y z
N MET A 1 67.54 -66.98 8.83
CA MET A 1 66.37 -66.27 8.26
C MET A 1 65.59 -65.62 9.39
N LYS A 2 65.65 -64.28 9.52
CA LYS A 2 64.82 -63.49 10.44
C LYS A 2 63.91 -62.60 9.60
N ILE A 3 62.61 -62.86 9.60
CA ILE A 3 61.61 -62.06 8.90
C ILE A 3 61.09 -61.04 9.92
N ARG A 4 61.36 -59.75 9.68
CA ARG A 4 60.76 -58.63 10.41
C ARG A 4 59.53 -58.16 9.64
N ILE A 5 58.35 -58.32 10.22
CA ILE A 5 57.11 -57.73 9.73
C ILE A 5 56.99 -56.34 10.35
N TYR A 6 57.04 -55.29 9.52
CA TYR A 6 56.71 -53.93 9.93
C TYR A 6 55.24 -53.68 9.62
N SER A 7 54.42 -53.52 10.67
CA SER A 7 53.05 -53.01 10.52
C SER A 7 53.10 -51.51 10.30
N LEU A 8 52.68 -51.08 9.10
CA LEU A 8 52.51 -49.68 8.73
C LEU A 8 51.09 -49.24 9.14
N THR A 9 50.96 -48.49 10.23
CA THR A 9 49.68 -47.92 10.65
C THR A 9 49.46 -46.61 9.91
N ILE A 10 48.58 -46.62 8.91
CA ILE A 10 48.13 -45.42 8.19
C ILE A 10 47.11 -44.69 9.07
N PHE A 11 47.48 -43.50 9.55
CA PHE A 11 46.56 -42.56 10.20
C PHE A 11 45.84 -41.76 9.11
N ILE A 12 44.57 -42.08 8.84
CA ILE A 12 43.70 -41.25 7.99
C ILE A 12 43.19 -40.10 8.86
N LEU A 13 43.80 -38.92 8.69
CA LEU A 13 43.27 -37.65 9.17
C LEU A 13 42.01 -37.31 8.35
N PHE A 14 40.84 -37.59 8.90
CA PHE A 14 39.59 -36.98 8.43
C PHE A 14 39.64 -35.48 8.76
N CYS A 15 40.14 -34.67 7.83
CA CYS A 15 39.81 -33.25 7.80
C CYS A 15 38.32 -33.13 7.46
N SER A 16 37.49 -33.07 8.51
CA SER A 16 36.14 -32.54 8.39
C SER A 16 36.26 -31.07 8.02
N CYS A 17 36.17 -30.77 6.73
CA CYS A 17 35.88 -29.43 6.25
C CYS A 17 34.43 -29.09 6.65
N ASN A 18 34.21 -28.74 7.92
CA ASN A 18 33.12 -27.85 8.26
C ASN A 18 33.46 -26.50 7.60
N ARG A 19 33.08 -26.34 6.33
CA ARG A 19 32.73 -25.00 5.87
C ARG A 19 31.48 -24.64 6.66
N GLU A 20 31.67 -23.95 7.79
CA GLU A 20 30.69 -22.96 8.21
C GLU A 20 30.34 -22.18 6.95
N LYS A 21 29.14 -22.41 6.40
CA LYS A 21 28.59 -21.49 5.40
C LYS A 21 28.59 -20.16 6.12
N ASP A 22 29.38 -19.22 5.63
CA ASP A 22 29.43 -17.85 6.11
C ASP A 22 28.03 -17.41 6.56
N GLU A 23 27.88 -17.08 7.85
CA GLU A 23 26.74 -16.34 8.39
C GLU A 23 26.53 -15.01 7.64
N ALA A 24 27.50 -14.60 6.80
CA ALA A 24 27.44 -13.47 5.89
C ALA A 24 26.59 -13.69 4.63
N SER A 25 26.30 -14.93 4.21
CA SER A 25 25.51 -15.19 2.99
C SER A 25 24.03 -14.92 3.19
N GLN A 26 23.42 -14.16 2.27
CA GLN A 26 22.00 -13.85 2.32
C GLN A 26 21.16 -15.09 2.01
N ILE A 27 20.47 -15.62 3.01
CA ILE A 27 19.67 -16.85 2.91
C ILE A 27 18.27 -16.56 2.35
N PHE A 28 17.59 -15.57 2.93
CA PHE A 28 16.28 -15.11 2.44
C PHE A 28 16.45 -14.05 1.37
N LYS A 29 15.71 -14.20 0.27
CA LYS A 29 15.83 -13.44 -0.98
C LYS A 29 14.58 -12.61 -1.24
N THR A 30 14.62 -11.84 -2.32
CA THR A 30 13.51 -10.98 -2.76
C THR A 30 12.21 -11.76 -2.97
N SER A 31 12.29 -13.01 -3.40
CA SER A 31 11.15 -13.92 -3.50
C SER A 31 10.41 -14.11 -2.17
N ASP A 32 11.13 -14.14 -1.05
CA ASP A 32 10.53 -14.37 0.27
C ASP A 32 9.82 -13.12 0.78
N LEU A 33 10.38 -11.93 0.52
CA LEU A 33 9.71 -10.66 0.78
C LEU A 33 8.49 -10.47 -0.13
N ASN A 34 8.58 -10.88 -1.40
CA ASN A 34 7.47 -10.85 -2.34
C ASN A 34 6.33 -11.78 -1.91
N TYR A 35 6.65 -12.96 -1.37
CA TYR A 35 5.68 -13.87 -0.78
C TYR A 35 5.04 -13.27 0.48
N ALA A 36 5.83 -12.70 1.39
CA ALA A 36 5.33 -12.01 2.57
C ALA A 36 4.39 -10.84 2.22
N ASN A 37 4.73 -10.03 1.21
CA ASN A 37 3.86 -9.00 0.68
C ASN A 37 2.56 -9.58 0.10
N THR A 38 2.62 -10.70 -0.62
CA THR A 38 1.42 -11.38 -1.12
C THR A 38 0.50 -11.79 0.02
N VAL A 39 1.02 -12.40 1.08
CA VAL A 39 0.25 -12.76 2.29
C VAL A 39 -0.41 -11.53 2.90
N LEU A 40 0.32 -10.42 3.03
CA LEU A 40 -0.21 -9.15 3.52
C LEU A 40 -1.35 -8.60 2.64
N LEU A 41 -1.21 -8.68 1.32
CA LEU A 41 -2.26 -8.26 0.39
C LEU A 41 -3.52 -9.12 0.53
N GLU A 42 -3.38 -10.45 0.64
CA GLU A 42 -4.53 -11.36 0.83
C GLU A 42 -5.22 -11.11 2.17
N ALA A 43 -4.48 -10.98 3.27
CA ALA A 43 -5.05 -10.74 4.59
C ALA A 43 -5.86 -9.43 4.64
N VAL A 44 -5.32 -8.36 4.05
CA VAL A 44 -6.00 -7.06 3.99
C VAL A 44 -7.26 -7.10 3.11
N MET A 45 -7.23 -7.90 2.04
CA MET A 45 -8.38 -8.11 1.16
C MET A 45 -9.48 -8.95 1.83
N GLU A 46 -9.10 -10.02 2.52
CA GLU A 46 -10.01 -10.91 3.27
C GLU A 46 -10.76 -10.11 4.33
N ASP A 47 -10.03 -9.31 5.11
CA ASP A 47 -10.61 -8.49 6.17
C ASP A 47 -11.37 -7.25 5.65
N ALA A 48 -11.41 -7.06 4.33
CA ALA A 48 -12.14 -6.00 3.64
C ALA A 48 -11.81 -4.57 4.15
N PHE A 49 -10.55 -4.31 4.49
CA PHE A 49 -10.16 -2.99 5.00
C PHE A 49 -10.39 -1.88 3.96
N THR A 50 -10.85 -0.73 4.45
CA THR A 50 -11.04 0.47 3.63
C THR A 50 -9.69 0.98 3.09
N PRO A 51 -9.67 1.70 1.95
CA PRO A 51 -8.40 2.15 1.36
C PRO A 51 -7.46 2.91 2.31
N PRO A 52 -7.93 3.81 3.20
CA PRO A 52 -7.06 4.46 4.18
C PRO A 52 -6.44 3.48 5.16
N VAL A 53 -7.27 2.62 5.75
CA VAL A 53 -6.81 1.65 6.74
C VAL A 53 -5.84 0.65 6.12
N ALA A 54 -6.12 0.16 4.91
CA ALA A 54 -5.21 -0.69 4.15
C ALA A 54 -3.83 -0.04 3.95
N SER A 55 -3.78 1.25 3.58
CA SER A 55 -2.50 1.95 3.39
C SER A 55 -1.68 2.06 4.68
N ARG A 56 -2.33 2.26 5.83
CA ARG A 56 -1.71 2.26 7.16
C ARG A 56 -1.09 0.91 7.48
N ILE A 57 -1.85 -0.17 7.24
CA ILE A 57 -1.40 -1.54 7.47
C ILE A 57 -0.15 -1.83 6.63
N TYR A 58 -0.19 -1.50 5.33
CA TYR A 58 0.95 -1.72 4.44
C TYR A 58 2.19 -0.92 4.85
N ALA A 59 2.02 0.37 5.17
CA ALA A 59 3.13 1.24 5.50
C ALA A 59 3.85 0.80 6.78
N TYR A 60 3.13 0.52 7.86
CA TYR A 60 3.77 0.07 9.11
C TYR A 60 4.40 -1.31 9.00
N THR A 61 3.79 -2.23 8.25
CA THR A 61 4.31 -3.59 8.08
C THR A 61 5.64 -3.59 7.31
N HIS A 62 5.72 -2.83 6.21
CA HIS A 62 6.97 -2.66 5.46
C HIS A 62 8.00 -1.81 6.19
N LEU A 63 7.58 -0.78 6.94
CA LEU A 63 8.49 0.00 7.78
C LEU A 63 9.15 -0.86 8.88
N ALA A 64 8.40 -1.79 9.48
CA ALA A 64 8.93 -2.72 10.47
C ALA A 64 10.01 -3.63 9.88
N HIS A 65 9.78 -4.14 8.65
CA HIS A 65 10.79 -4.86 7.88
C HIS A 65 12.04 -4.00 7.66
N TYR A 66 11.87 -2.78 7.14
CA TYR A 66 12.96 -1.87 6.82
C TYR A 66 13.83 -1.53 8.03
N ILE A 67 13.23 -1.10 9.14
CA ILE A 67 13.95 -0.71 10.36
C ILE A 67 14.73 -1.90 10.92
N THR A 68 14.10 -3.09 10.93
CA THR A 68 14.75 -4.30 11.43
C THR A 68 15.93 -4.68 10.55
N LEU A 69 15.76 -4.72 9.22
CA LEU A 69 16.83 -5.03 8.30
C LEU A 69 17.96 -4.00 8.40
N ARG A 70 17.65 -2.71 8.42
CA ARG A 70 18.64 -1.63 8.56
C ARG A 70 19.43 -1.71 9.86
N SER A 71 18.83 -2.18 10.95
CA SER A 71 19.51 -2.33 12.24
C SER A 71 20.56 -3.44 12.26
N LEU A 72 20.43 -4.42 11.36
CA LEU A 72 21.31 -5.60 11.22
C LEU A 72 22.22 -5.51 9.98
N ARG A 73 21.85 -4.72 8.97
CA ARG A 73 22.61 -4.43 7.74
C ARG A 73 22.79 -2.91 7.56
N PRO A 74 23.59 -2.25 8.41
CA PRO A 74 23.65 -0.79 8.45
C PRO A 74 24.21 -0.15 7.16
N ASP A 75 25.05 -0.87 6.43
CA ASP A 75 25.68 -0.36 5.21
C ASP A 75 24.84 -0.58 3.95
N SER A 76 23.74 -1.34 4.04
CA SER A 76 22.92 -1.75 2.88
C SER A 76 21.65 -0.91 2.70
N LEU A 77 21.23 -0.18 3.73
CA LEU A 77 20.07 0.71 3.71
C LEU A 77 20.43 2.04 4.38
N LYS A 78 19.70 3.11 4.07
CA LYS A 78 19.86 4.39 4.77
C LYS A 78 19.11 4.34 6.10
N ASP A 79 19.62 5.02 7.12
CA ASP A 79 18.83 5.24 8.33
C ASP A 79 17.80 6.34 8.06
N ILE A 80 16.53 5.97 8.10
CA ILE A 80 15.40 6.89 7.89
C ILE A 80 14.68 7.22 9.20
N SER A 81 15.05 6.62 10.34
CA SER A 81 14.24 6.69 11.56
C SER A 81 14.06 8.12 12.09
N SER A 82 15.07 8.97 11.92
CA SER A 82 15.01 10.39 12.31
C SER A 82 14.07 11.24 11.44
N HIS A 83 13.66 10.73 10.28
CA HIS A 83 12.73 11.38 9.36
C HIS A 83 11.30 10.84 9.50
N ILE A 84 11.06 9.90 10.41
CA ILE A 84 9.73 9.37 10.70
C ILE A 84 9.17 10.03 11.96
N ASN A 85 7.99 10.63 11.84
CA ASN A 85 7.37 11.42 12.90
C ASN A 85 7.16 10.61 14.18
N GLY A 86 7.76 11.09 15.26
CA GLY A 86 7.65 10.51 16.60
C GLY A 86 8.35 9.16 16.77
N LEU A 87 9.02 8.64 15.74
CA LEU A 87 9.76 7.38 15.83
C LEU A 87 11.09 7.63 16.54
N LYS A 88 11.27 6.97 17.69
CA LYS A 88 12.54 7.00 18.42
C LYS A 88 13.50 5.97 17.84
N GLN A 89 14.79 6.20 18.05
CA GLN A 89 15.81 5.21 17.71
C GLN A 89 15.57 3.93 18.51
N MET A 90 15.48 2.81 17.80
CA MET A 90 15.26 1.49 18.41
C MET A 90 16.58 0.96 18.97
N VAL A 91 16.56 0.49 20.22
CA VAL A 91 17.73 -0.09 20.88
C VAL A 91 17.48 -1.57 21.13
N ILE A 92 18.34 -2.43 20.56
CA ILE A 92 18.47 -3.84 20.94
C ILE A 92 19.95 -4.18 21.04
N GLU A 93 20.35 -4.73 22.18
CA GLU A 93 21.75 -5.01 22.51
C GLU A 93 22.22 -6.39 22.02
N ASP A 94 21.31 -7.37 21.92
CA ASP A 94 21.68 -8.74 21.54
C ASP A 94 21.57 -8.96 20.04
N LYS A 95 22.72 -9.05 19.36
CA LYS A 95 22.84 -9.31 17.92
C LYS A 95 23.48 -10.66 17.60
N LYS A 96 23.61 -11.57 18.56
CA LYS A 96 24.37 -12.81 18.39
C LYS A 96 23.54 -13.91 17.75
N ASN A 97 24.13 -14.64 16.80
CA ASN A 97 23.52 -15.81 16.15
C ASN A 97 22.18 -15.48 15.43
N ILE A 98 22.08 -14.30 14.81
CA ILE A 98 20.85 -13.84 14.16
C ILE A 98 21.00 -13.86 12.64
N ASN A 99 19.94 -14.28 11.93
CA ASN A 99 19.83 -14.04 10.50
C ASN A 99 19.10 -12.70 10.23
N PRO A 100 19.74 -11.73 9.55
CA PRO A 100 19.16 -10.39 9.35
C PRO A 100 17.85 -10.38 8.58
N GLU A 101 17.78 -11.09 7.46
CA GLU A 101 16.63 -11.07 6.57
C GLU A 101 15.43 -11.82 7.18
N LEU A 102 15.67 -12.93 7.87
CA LEU A 102 14.67 -13.64 8.65
C LEU A 102 14.11 -12.78 9.78
N SER A 103 14.97 -12.07 10.51
CA SER A 103 14.53 -11.14 11.56
C SER A 103 13.63 -10.04 11.02
N ALA A 104 13.98 -9.49 9.86
CA ALA A 104 13.15 -8.48 9.19
C ALA A 104 11.80 -9.06 8.73
N LEU A 105 11.77 -10.28 8.20
CA LEU A 105 10.54 -10.99 7.83
C LEU A 105 9.68 -11.37 9.05
N PHE A 106 10.27 -11.71 10.18
CA PHE A 106 9.53 -11.87 11.43
C PHE A 106 8.97 -10.54 11.94
N ALA A 107 9.71 -9.44 11.81
CA ALA A 107 9.21 -8.13 12.20
C ALA A 107 8.03 -7.67 11.34
N PHE A 108 8.13 -7.88 10.02
CA PHE A 108 7.03 -7.77 9.08
C PHE A 108 5.83 -8.61 9.54
N THR A 109 6.06 -9.88 9.86
CA THR A 109 5.00 -10.83 10.23
C THR A 109 4.29 -10.43 11.52
N ASN A 110 5.03 -10.01 12.55
CA ASN A 110 4.49 -9.59 13.84
C ASN A 110 3.65 -8.30 13.74
N ILE A 111 4.12 -7.29 13.00
CA ILE A 111 3.36 -6.05 12.80
C ILE A 111 2.17 -6.30 11.88
N GLY A 112 2.33 -7.07 10.81
CA GLY A 112 1.23 -7.47 9.94
C GLY A 112 0.11 -8.13 10.75
N LYS A 113 0.45 -9.16 11.54
CA LYS A 113 -0.47 -9.84 12.46
C LYS A 113 -1.18 -8.89 13.43
N LYS A 114 -0.46 -7.93 14.03
CA LYS A 114 -1.05 -6.95 14.97
C LYS A 114 -2.12 -6.06 14.32
N LEU A 115 -2.05 -5.84 13.01
CA LEU A 115 -2.83 -4.81 12.32
C LEU A 115 -4.04 -5.36 11.54
N ILE A 116 -4.23 -6.67 11.50
CA ILE A 116 -5.33 -7.33 10.79
C ILE A 116 -6.21 -8.16 11.74
N TYR A 117 -7.36 -8.65 11.27
CA TYR A 117 -8.24 -9.57 12.01
C TYR A 117 -7.94 -11.03 11.70
N SER A 118 -7.68 -11.35 10.42
CA SER A 118 -7.37 -12.70 9.96
C SER A 118 -5.94 -13.15 10.29
N GLU A 119 -5.61 -13.24 11.58
CA GLU A 119 -4.26 -13.53 12.11
C GLU A 119 -3.59 -14.78 11.53
N HIS A 120 -4.39 -15.79 11.17
CA HIS A 120 -3.92 -17.06 10.60
C HIS A 120 -3.03 -16.90 9.36
N PHE A 121 -3.21 -15.86 8.54
CA PHE A 121 -2.32 -15.57 7.40
C PHE A 121 -0.87 -15.39 7.85
N PHE A 122 -0.66 -14.64 8.93
CA PHE A 122 0.66 -14.34 9.45
C PHE A 122 1.22 -15.47 10.33
N GLU A 123 0.36 -16.25 10.98
CA GLU A 123 0.77 -17.49 11.65
C GLU A 123 1.33 -18.50 10.62
N ASN A 124 0.61 -18.70 9.51
CA ASN A 124 1.06 -19.56 8.41
C ASN A 124 2.35 -19.03 7.76
N LEU A 125 2.48 -17.72 7.58
CA LEU A 125 3.71 -17.12 7.07
C LEU A 125 4.88 -17.38 8.03
N LYS A 126 4.70 -17.16 9.33
CA LYS A 126 5.72 -17.43 10.35
C LYS A 126 6.18 -18.90 10.29
N ASP A 127 5.25 -19.85 10.25
CA ASP A 127 5.55 -21.27 10.20
C ASP A 127 6.28 -21.66 8.89
N SER A 128 5.92 -21.03 7.78
CA SER A 128 6.61 -21.18 6.50
C SER A 128 8.06 -20.68 6.57
N LEU A 129 8.28 -19.51 7.16
CA LEU A 129 9.61 -18.91 7.33
C LEU A 129 10.51 -19.75 8.24
N GLU A 130 9.98 -20.26 9.36
CA GLU A 130 10.71 -21.15 10.28
C GLU A 130 11.12 -22.45 9.59
N ARG A 131 10.23 -23.05 8.80
CA ARG A 131 10.51 -24.26 8.03
C ARG A 131 11.58 -24.02 6.98
N GLN A 132 11.42 -22.96 6.18
CA GLN A 132 12.38 -22.56 5.16
C GLN A 132 13.76 -22.26 5.78
N ALA A 133 13.81 -21.64 6.95
CA ALA A 133 15.06 -21.40 7.67
C ALA A 133 15.78 -22.72 8.03
N LEU A 134 15.06 -23.70 8.57
CA LEU A 134 15.62 -25.02 8.88
C LEU A 134 16.11 -25.75 7.63
N GLU A 135 15.33 -25.73 6.55
CA GLU A 135 15.70 -26.35 5.27
C GLU A 135 16.94 -25.72 4.64
N ASN A 136 17.14 -24.42 4.85
CA ASN A 136 18.34 -23.70 4.39
C ASN A 136 19.54 -23.82 5.35
N GLY A 137 19.39 -24.55 6.46
CA GLY A 137 20.49 -24.91 7.36
C GLY A 137 20.69 -23.97 8.56
N LEU A 138 19.74 -23.08 8.87
CA LEU A 138 19.80 -22.30 10.11
C LEU A 138 19.57 -23.21 11.32
N SER A 139 20.34 -22.98 12.38
CA SER A 139 20.11 -23.66 13.65
C SER A 139 18.80 -23.19 14.30
N ARG A 140 18.16 -24.07 15.09
CA ARG A 140 16.98 -23.69 15.88
C ARG A 140 17.26 -22.50 16.81
N GLU A 141 18.48 -22.41 17.33
CA GLU A 141 18.88 -21.29 18.16
C GLU A 141 18.99 -19.98 17.37
N SER A 142 19.46 -20.04 16.12
CA SER A 142 19.52 -18.86 15.26
C SER A 142 18.13 -18.35 14.89
N ILE A 143 17.20 -19.26 14.58
CA ILE A 143 15.80 -18.92 14.31
C ILE A 143 15.16 -18.27 15.54
N LYS A 144 15.34 -18.87 16.72
CA LYS A 144 14.82 -18.35 17.98
C LYS A 144 15.40 -16.96 18.31
N SER A 145 16.70 -16.76 18.10
CA SER A 145 17.37 -15.47 18.32
C SER A 145 16.87 -14.40 17.35
N SER A 146 16.67 -14.78 16.08
CA SER A 146 16.10 -13.90 15.04
C SER A 146 14.67 -13.47 15.37
N LEU A 147 13.83 -14.41 15.83
CA LEU A 147 12.47 -14.11 16.27
C LEU A 147 12.47 -13.23 17.53
N HIS A 148 13.32 -13.50 18.51
CA HIS A 148 13.44 -12.70 19.72
C HIS A 148 13.81 -11.25 19.41
N TYR A 149 14.79 -11.04 18.52
CA TYR A 149 15.20 -9.72 18.05
C TYR A 149 14.05 -8.99 17.34
N ALA A 150 13.36 -9.68 16.43
CA ALA A 150 12.20 -9.14 15.74
C ALA A 150 11.10 -8.73 16.72
N SER A 151 10.77 -9.57 17.70
CA SER A 151 9.77 -9.29 18.74
C SER A 151 10.14 -8.05 19.58
N ALA A 152 11.41 -7.86 19.91
CA ALA A 152 11.85 -6.69 20.67
C ALA A 152 11.67 -5.38 19.89
N ILE A 153 11.95 -5.36 18.57
CA ILE A 153 11.66 -4.21 17.71
C ILE A 153 10.15 -4.02 17.58
N THR A 154 9.40 -5.10 17.33
CA THR A 154 7.96 -4.99 17.03
C THR A 154 7.15 -4.57 18.26
N ASN A 155 7.62 -4.85 19.47
CA ASN A 155 7.00 -4.35 20.70
C ASN A 155 7.16 -2.81 20.83
N GLN A 156 8.35 -2.29 20.54
CA GLN A 156 8.61 -0.85 20.54
C GLN A 156 7.83 -0.14 19.42
N LEU A 157 7.88 -0.69 18.19
CA LEU A 157 7.09 -0.19 17.06
C LEU A 157 5.59 -0.27 17.33
N GLY A 158 5.11 -1.38 17.88
CA GLY A 158 3.69 -1.57 18.20
C GLY A 158 3.18 -0.50 19.16
N THR A 159 3.96 -0.16 20.18
CA THR A 159 3.64 0.92 21.11
C THR A 159 3.57 2.28 20.40
N TRP A 160 4.53 2.59 19.52
CA TRP A 160 4.53 3.82 18.74
C TRP A 160 3.40 3.89 17.71
N ILE A 161 3.02 2.76 17.12
CA ILE A 161 1.90 2.61 16.19
C ILE A 161 0.57 2.85 16.90
N ASP A 162 0.39 2.34 18.12
CA ASP A 162 -0.84 2.54 18.90
C ASP A 162 -1.06 4.01 19.29
N MET A 163 -0.02 4.85 19.23
CA MET A 163 -0.06 6.29 19.51
C MET A 163 -0.28 7.17 18.27
N ASP A 164 -0.76 6.59 17.15
CA ASP A 164 -0.90 7.32 15.88
C ASP A 164 -2.30 7.91 15.63
N MET A 165 -3.16 7.96 16.65
CA MET A 165 -4.58 8.37 16.61
C MET A 165 -5.54 7.38 15.93
N TYR A 166 -5.09 6.21 15.47
CA TYR A 166 -6.00 5.24 14.85
C TYR A 166 -7.05 4.69 15.83
N ILE A 167 -6.64 4.32 17.05
CA ILE A 167 -7.52 3.73 18.06
C ILE A 167 -8.57 4.75 18.50
N GLU A 168 -8.13 5.97 18.79
CA GLU A 168 -8.95 7.08 19.26
C GLU A 168 -10.02 7.45 18.22
N THR A 169 -9.63 7.50 16.93
CA THR A 169 -10.57 7.86 15.85
C THR A 169 -11.69 6.86 15.65
N ARG A 170 -11.57 5.61 16.12
CA ARG A 170 -12.64 4.59 16.03
C ARG A 170 -13.87 4.94 16.86
N THR A 171 -13.72 5.81 17.86
CA THR A 171 -14.78 6.19 18.80
C THR A 171 -15.35 7.58 18.54
N LEU A 172 -14.81 8.29 17.53
CA LEU A 172 -15.27 9.63 17.19
C LEU A 172 -16.66 9.62 16.51
N PRO A 173 -17.44 10.71 16.62
CA PRO A 173 -18.80 10.77 16.08
C PRO A 173 -18.83 10.56 14.56
N ARG A 174 -19.84 9.87 14.05
CA ARG A 174 -20.00 9.68 12.60
C ARG A 174 -20.09 11.02 11.88
N PHE A 175 -19.53 11.06 10.67
CA PHE A 175 -19.75 12.19 9.77
C PHE A 175 -21.24 12.33 9.47
N THR A 176 -21.74 13.56 9.57
CA THR A 176 -23.14 13.87 9.29
C THR A 176 -23.16 14.91 8.17
N SER A 177 -23.74 14.55 7.03
CA SER A 177 -23.97 15.51 5.96
C SER A 177 -24.81 16.67 6.48
N THR A 178 -24.39 17.90 6.16
CA THR A 178 -25.16 19.12 6.43
C THR A 178 -26.40 19.22 5.54
N LYS A 179 -26.52 18.36 4.51
CA LYS A 179 -27.60 18.30 3.53
C LYS A 179 -27.75 19.53 2.64
N ASN A 180 -26.78 20.44 2.63
CA ASN A 180 -26.74 21.45 1.59
C ASN A 180 -26.45 20.81 0.21
N PRO A 181 -26.96 21.36 -0.90
CA PRO A 181 -26.80 20.77 -2.23
C PRO A 181 -25.33 20.57 -2.67
N GLU A 182 -24.42 21.44 -2.23
CA GLU A 182 -23.00 21.37 -2.53
C GLU A 182 -22.25 20.26 -1.78
N ASN A 183 -22.86 19.74 -0.71
CA ASN A 183 -22.20 18.86 0.23
C ASN A 183 -22.41 17.37 -0.09
N TRP A 184 -21.44 16.55 0.28
CA TRP A 184 -21.51 15.12 0.11
C TRP A 184 -22.63 14.54 0.97
N ARG A 185 -23.24 13.48 0.44
CA ARG A 185 -24.19 12.62 1.12
C ARG A 185 -24.05 11.21 0.59
N GLU A 186 -24.62 10.28 1.33
CA GLU A 186 -24.63 8.87 1.00
C GLU A 186 -25.24 8.64 -0.39
N THR A 187 -24.60 7.76 -1.17
CA THR A 187 -24.98 7.51 -2.57
C THR A 187 -25.54 6.10 -2.76
N PRO A 188 -26.42 5.88 -3.75
CA PRO A 188 -26.91 4.54 -4.08
C PRO A 188 -25.77 3.61 -4.54
N PRO A 189 -25.98 2.28 -4.46
CA PRO A 189 -27.18 1.60 -3.95
C PRO A 189 -27.23 1.47 -2.42
N ASP A 190 -26.09 1.48 -1.73
CA ASP A 190 -26.03 1.06 -0.32
C ASP A 190 -26.24 2.19 0.69
N TYR A 191 -26.08 3.45 0.28
CA TYR A 191 -26.15 4.63 1.15
C TYR A 191 -25.31 4.47 2.43
N THR A 192 -24.08 3.95 2.26
CA THR A 192 -23.17 3.68 3.38
C THR A 192 -22.60 4.96 3.98
N THR A 193 -22.31 4.91 5.27
CA THR A 193 -21.74 6.03 6.03
C THR A 193 -20.37 6.42 5.50
N ALA A 194 -20.01 7.71 5.64
CA ALA A 194 -18.73 8.23 5.18
C ALA A 194 -17.53 7.46 5.76
N LEU A 195 -16.59 7.08 4.90
CA LEU A 195 -15.41 6.31 5.31
C LEU A 195 -14.28 7.17 5.85
N GLU A 196 -13.94 6.92 7.11
CA GLU A 196 -12.76 7.49 7.77
C GLU A 196 -12.76 9.03 7.83
N PRO A 197 -13.82 9.68 8.37
CA PRO A 197 -13.95 11.14 8.35
C PRO A 197 -12.93 11.91 9.18
N TYR A 198 -12.17 11.21 10.03
CA TYR A 198 -11.11 11.79 10.85
C TYR A 198 -9.72 11.29 10.47
N TRP A 199 -9.55 10.78 9.24
CA TRP A 199 -8.27 10.25 8.80
C TRP A 199 -7.17 11.32 8.78
N GLU A 200 -7.52 12.60 8.74
CA GLU A 200 -6.60 13.73 8.89
C GLU A 200 -5.95 13.82 10.28
N LYS A 201 -6.54 13.16 11.30
CA LYS A 201 -5.98 13.11 12.65
C LYS A 201 -4.89 12.05 12.79
N ILE A 202 -4.82 11.09 11.88
CA ILE A 202 -3.80 10.04 11.90
C ILE A 202 -2.43 10.69 11.75
N ARG A 203 -1.48 10.28 12.59
CA ARG A 203 -0.10 10.79 12.51
C ARG A 203 0.51 10.42 11.14
N PRO A 204 0.89 11.39 10.30
CA PRO A 204 1.62 11.08 9.07
C PRO A 204 3.00 10.50 9.39
N LEU A 205 3.55 9.68 8.51
CA LEU A 205 4.87 9.09 8.71
C LEU A 205 5.99 10.09 8.44
N ALA A 206 5.94 10.81 7.32
CA ALA A 206 7.05 11.63 6.86
C ALA A 206 6.68 13.08 6.56
N ILE A 207 5.46 13.39 6.11
CA ILE A 207 5.01 14.79 5.96
C ILE A 207 4.76 15.45 7.33
N ASP A 208 4.85 16.78 7.41
CA ASP A 208 4.74 17.50 8.68
C ASP A 208 3.31 17.49 9.24
N SER A 209 2.30 17.52 8.38
CA SER A 209 0.89 17.54 8.75
C SER A 209 -0.01 17.13 7.58
N ALA A 210 -1.26 16.77 7.87
CA ALA A 210 -2.26 16.41 6.84
C ALA A 210 -2.58 17.57 5.87
N ASN A 211 -2.40 18.83 6.31
CA ASN A 211 -2.66 20.04 5.52
C ASN A 211 -1.42 20.60 4.82
N VAL A 212 -0.35 19.81 4.65
CA VAL A 212 0.90 20.24 3.99
C VAL A 212 0.68 20.67 2.53
N PHE A 213 -0.39 20.20 1.90
CA PHE A 213 -0.72 20.48 0.52
C PHE A 213 -1.76 21.61 0.41
N ASP A 214 -1.39 22.68 -0.27
CA ASP A 214 -2.32 23.74 -0.65
C ASP A 214 -3.09 23.32 -1.90
N TYR A 215 -4.37 22.97 -1.74
CA TYR A 215 -5.22 22.51 -2.83
C TYR A 215 -5.91 23.66 -3.54
N LYS A 216 -6.13 23.51 -4.85
CA LYS A 216 -6.79 24.53 -5.67
C LYS A 216 -8.27 24.70 -5.26
N PRO A 217 -8.79 25.93 -5.31
CA PRO A 217 -10.20 26.17 -5.05
C PRO A 217 -11.09 25.51 -6.11
N LEU A 218 -12.29 25.12 -5.69
CA LEU A 218 -13.34 24.59 -6.55
C LEU A 218 -14.22 25.74 -7.08
N PRO A 219 -14.80 25.61 -8.29
CA PRO A 219 -15.89 26.47 -8.71
C PRO A 219 -17.02 26.48 -7.67
N LYS A 220 -17.66 27.62 -7.48
CA LYS A 220 -18.80 27.71 -6.56
C LYS A 220 -19.95 26.86 -7.09
N TYR A 221 -20.53 26.02 -6.24
CA TYR A 221 -21.73 25.25 -6.58
C TYR A 221 -22.81 26.14 -7.20
N SER A 222 -23.36 25.69 -8.32
CA SER A 222 -24.42 26.37 -9.05
C SER A 222 -25.15 25.38 -9.95
N THR A 223 -26.46 25.52 -10.07
CA THR A 223 -27.31 24.78 -11.03
C THR A 223 -27.53 25.55 -12.33
N ASP A 224 -26.99 26.76 -12.45
CA ASP A 224 -27.01 27.53 -13.69
C ASP A 224 -26.16 26.83 -14.76
N VAL A 225 -26.79 26.50 -15.89
CA VAL A 225 -26.18 25.81 -17.04
C VAL A 225 -24.98 26.55 -17.65
N SER A 226 -24.86 27.86 -17.39
CA SER A 226 -23.75 28.69 -17.82
C SER A 226 -22.58 28.77 -16.82
N SER A 227 -22.74 28.19 -15.63
CA SER A 227 -21.73 28.24 -14.58
C SER A 227 -20.57 27.26 -14.78
N GLU A 228 -19.40 27.61 -14.26
CA GLU A 228 -18.22 26.73 -14.27
C GLU A 228 -18.47 25.41 -13.53
N PHE A 229 -19.26 25.42 -12.44
CA PHE A 229 -19.59 24.20 -11.70
C PHE A 229 -20.48 23.27 -12.53
N TYR A 230 -21.53 23.81 -13.15
CA TYR A 230 -22.38 23.01 -14.02
C TYR A 230 -21.58 22.39 -15.17
N GLU A 231 -20.70 23.17 -15.82
CA GLU A 231 -19.87 22.66 -16.92
C GLU A 231 -18.90 21.57 -16.46
N MET A 232 -18.28 21.71 -15.29
CA MET A 232 -17.45 20.66 -14.68
C MET A 232 -18.22 19.35 -14.46
N VAL A 233 -19.48 19.41 -14.04
CA VAL A 233 -20.33 18.22 -13.89
C VAL A 233 -20.77 17.69 -15.26
N ASN A 234 -21.12 18.59 -16.19
CA ASN A 234 -21.58 18.25 -17.54
C ASN A 234 -20.48 17.55 -18.35
N GLU A 235 -19.20 17.84 -18.10
CA GLU A 235 -18.08 17.07 -18.66
C GLU A 235 -18.18 15.58 -18.32
N VAL A 236 -18.48 15.23 -17.05
CA VAL A 236 -18.66 13.83 -16.61
C VAL A 236 -19.88 13.21 -17.29
N TYR A 237 -20.99 13.94 -17.35
CA TYR A 237 -22.22 13.48 -17.99
C TYR A 237 -22.01 13.20 -19.48
N ARG A 238 -21.43 14.14 -20.24
CA ARG A 238 -21.14 13.97 -21.68
C ARG A 238 -20.15 12.84 -21.94
N GLU A 239 -19.13 12.69 -21.09
CA GLU A 239 -18.20 11.58 -21.17
C GLU A 239 -18.92 10.23 -21.02
N SER A 240 -19.84 10.11 -20.07
CA SER A 240 -20.61 8.87 -19.86
C SER A 240 -21.51 8.50 -21.05
N LYS A 241 -22.07 9.50 -21.75
CA LYS A 241 -22.94 9.26 -22.93
C LYS A 241 -22.15 8.94 -24.20
N ASN A 242 -20.86 9.30 -24.24
CA ASN A 242 -19.96 9.07 -25.37
C ASN A 242 -18.77 8.17 -24.99
N THR A 243 -18.96 7.29 -24.00
CA THR A 243 -17.92 6.38 -23.54
C THR A 243 -17.60 5.33 -24.62
N THR A 244 -16.43 4.72 -24.52
CA THR A 244 -16.00 3.61 -25.39
C THR A 244 -15.71 2.37 -24.54
N GLN A 245 -15.76 1.20 -25.16
CA GLN A 245 -15.41 -0.05 -24.48
C GLN A 245 -14.00 -0.01 -23.84
N GLU A 246 -13.05 0.69 -24.46
CA GLU A 246 -11.71 0.84 -23.89
C GLU A 246 -11.70 1.72 -22.64
N LYS A 247 -12.50 2.80 -22.62
CA LYS A 247 -12.63 3.67 -21.44
C LYS A 247 -13.31 2.94 -20.28
N GLU A 248 -14.32 2.12 -20.57
CA GLU A 248 -14.93 1.23 -19.57
C GLU A 248 -13.93 0.21 -19.02
N ARG A 249 -13.14 -0.43 -19.89
CA ARG A 249 -12.07 -1.35 -19.46
C ARG A 249 -11.03 -0.65 -18.57
N ILE A 250 -10.64 0.57 -18.91
CA ILE A 250 -9.75 1.40 -18.08
C ILE A 250 -10.39 1.68 -16.71
N ALA A 251 -11.68 2.04 -16.68
CA ALA A 251 -12.41 2.27 -15.43
C ALA A 251 -12.40 1.02 -14.54
N TRP A 252 -12.76 -0.14 -15.10
CA TRP A 252 -12.80 -1.41 -14.36
C TRP A 252 -11.42 -1.90 -13.91
N PHE A 253 -10.38 -1.71 -14.74
CA PHE A 253 -9.01 -2.11 -14.41
C PHE A 253 -8.48 -1.42 -13.15
N TRP A 254 -8.85 -0.16 -12.96
CA TRP A 254 -8.38 0.68 -11.86
C TRP A 254 -9.46 0.95 -10.82
N ASP A 255 -10.57 0.18 -10.81
CA ASP A 255 -11.68 0.38 -9.88
C ASP A 255 -11.22 0.23 -8.42
N CYS A 256 -10.51 -0.87 -8.12
CA CYS A 256 -9.88 -1.17 -6.83
C CYS A 256 -10.76 -0.86 -5.61
N ASN A 257 -12.08 -1.00 -5.75
CA ASN A 257 -13.02 -0.92 -4.65
C ASN A 257 -12.98 -2.26 -3.89
N PRO A 258 -12.50 -2.29 -2.63
CA PRO A 258 -12.35 -3.53 -1.88
C PRO A 258 -13.68 -4.19 -1.54
N ILE A 259 -14.79 -3.44 -1.56
CA ILE A 259 -16.14 -3.92 -1.22
C ILE A 259 -17.08 -3.43 -2.33
N MET A 260 -17.05 -4.11 -3.48
CA MET A 260 -18.03 -3.87 -4.53
C MET A 260 -19.24 -4.79 -4.31
N THR A 261 -20.42 -4.20 -4.18
CA THR A 261 -21.67 -4.93 -3.96
C THR A 261 -22.45 -5.06 -5.27
N ILE A 262 -22.86 -6.29 -5.59
CA ILE A 262 -23.76 -6.57 -6.71
C ILE A 262 -25.13 -6.90 -6.14
N HIS A 263 -26.13 -6.09 -6.52
CA HIS A 263 -27.53 -6.26 -6.13
C HIS A 263 -28.30 -7.00 -7.22
N LYS A 264 -28.87 -8.17 -6.90
CA LYS A 264 -29.78 -8.94 -7.79
C LYS A 264 -31.03 -9.34 -7.02
N GLY A 265 -32.08 -8.52 -7.12
CA GLY A 265 -33.28 -8.66 -6.29
C GLY A 265 -32.92 -8.44 -4.82
N HIS A 266 -33.28 -9.39 -3.94
CA HIS A 266 -32.92 -9.34 -2.51
C HIS A 266 -31.51 -9.87 -2.20
N MET A 267 -30.79 -10.39 -3.20
CA MET A 267 -29.44 -10.92 -3.01
C MET A 267 -28.40 -9.82 -3.19
N ILE A 268 -27.50 -9.71 -2.22
CA ILE A 268 -26.31 -8.86 -2.27
C ILE A 268 -25.09 -9.79 -2.30
N THR A 269 -24.21 -9.62 -3.30
CA THR A 269 -22.93 -10.33 -3.37
C THR A 269 -21.80 -9.32 -3.30
N THR A 270 -20.84 -9.53 -2.40
CA THR A 270 -19.63 -8.71 -2.28
C THR A 270 -18.49 -9.34 -3.07
N ILE A 271 -17.83 -8.55 -3.91
CA ILE A 271 -16.60 -8.93 -4.59
C ILE A 271 -15.44 -8.21 -3.91
N HIS A 272 -14.50 -8.99 -3.38
CA HIS A 272 -13.28 -8.50 -2.78
C HIS A 272 -12.23 -8.25 -3.85
N LYS A 273 -11.62 -7.06 -3.81
CA LYS A 273 -10.49 -6.67 -4.65
C LYS A 273 -9.41 -6.03 -3.79
N PHE A 274 -8.20 -5.94 -4.33
CA PHE A 274 -7.18 -5.12 -3.70
C PHE A 274 -7.56 -3.63 -3.72
N THR A 275 -7.22 -2.93 -2.64
CA THR A 275 -7.28 -1.47 -2.57
C THR A 275 -6.23 -0.86 -3.51
N PRO A 276 -6.28 0.46 -3.77
CA PRO A 276 -5.33 1.10 -4.70
C PRO A 276 -3.89 0.95 -4.23
N ALA A 277 -3.64 1.10 -2.94
CA ALA A 277 -2.32 0.88 -2.36
C ALA A 277 -1.87 -0.58 -2.52
N GLY A 278 -2.78 -1.55 -2.34
CA GLY A 278 -2.49 -2.96 -2.53
C GLY A 278 -2.14 -3.31 -3.98
N HIS A 279 -2.84 -2.70 -4.94
CA HIS A 279 -2.54 -2.85 -6.38
C HIS A 279 -1.12 -2.35 -6.69
N TRP A 280 -0.74 -1.15 -6.23
CA TRP A 280 0.62 -0.64 -6.43
C TRP A 280 1.71 -1.50 -5.78
N LEU A 281 1.47 -2.08 -4.59
CA LEU A 281 2.44 -3.01 -3.98
C LEU A 281 2.49 -4.35 -4.73
N ASN A 282 1.41 -4.80 -5.37
CA ASN A 282 1.45 -5.96 -6.24
C ASN A 282 2.21 -5.67 -7.55
N ILE A 283 2.16 -4.43 -8.06
CA ILE A 283 3.02 -3.98 -9.16
C ILE A 283 4.50 -4.02 -8.73
N VAL A 284 4.84 -3.57 -7.52
CA VAL A 284 6.21 -3.69 -6.98
C VAL A 284 6.66 -5.15 -6.98
N ARG A 285 5.82 -6.07 -6.52
CA ARG A 285 6.09 -7.52 -6.55
C ARG A 285 6.44 -8.02 -7.96
N GLN A 286 5.62 -7.70 -8.96
CA GLN A 286 5.85 -8.13 -10.33
C GLN A 286 7.17 -7.60 -10.90
N ILE A 287 7.49 -6.34 -10.58
CA ILE A 287 8.71 -5.69 -11.05
C ILE A 287 9.94 -6.30 -10.39
N THR A 288 9.94 -6.48 -9.07
CA THR A 288 11.08 -7.04 -8.37
C THR A 288 11.34 -8.50 -8.75
N GLU A 289 10.28 -9.27 -9.04
CA GLU A 289 10.39 -10.63 -9.61
C GLU A 289 11.00 -10.60 -11.01
N LYS A 290 10.46 -9.79 -11.91
CA LYS A 290 10.91 -9.68 -13.30
C LYS A 290 12.38 -9.27 -13.41
N GLU A 291 12.79 -8.30 -12.60
CA GLU A 291 14.16 -7.77 -12.62
C GLU A 291 15.14 -8.61 -11.80
N ASN A 292 14.68 -9.65 -11.10
CA ASN A 292 15.46 -10.35 -10.08
C ASN A 292 16.18 -9.35 -9.15
N SER A 293 15.43 -8.33 -8.69
CA SER A 293 15.98 -7.22 -7.92
C SER A 293 16.66 -7.72 -6.66
N ASP A 294 17.76 -7.07 -6.27
CA ASP A 294 18.36 -7.34 -4.97
C ASP A 294 17.37 -7.01 -3.84
N TYR A 295 17.57 -7.67 -2.70
CA TYR A 295 16.65 -7.60 -1.59
C TYR A 295 16.52 -6.21 -0.99
N PHE A 296 17.61 -5.44 -0.96
CA PHE A 296 17.62 -4.10 -0.38
C PHE A 296 16.88 -3.11 -1.27
N LYS A 297 17.01 -3.23 -2.59
CA LYS A 297 16.21 -2.47 -3.56
C LYS A 297 14.73 -2.81 -3.44
N ALA A 298 14.37 -4.09 -3.30
CA ALA A 298 12.98 -4.50 -3.06
C ALA A 298 12.44 -3.94 -1.73
N THR A 299 13.22 -4.03 -0.64
CA THR A 299 12.87 -3.44 0.65
C THR A 299 12.66 -1.92 0.56
N LYS A 300 13.54 -1.19 -0.14
CA LYS A 300 13.37 0.25 -0.40
C LYS A 300 12.08 0.49 -1.21
N ALA A 301 11.84 -0.27 -2.28
CA ALA A 301 10.67 -0.13 -3.14
C ALA A 301 9.35 -0.29 -2.37
N TYR A 302 9.21 -1.36 -1.58
CA TYR A 302 7.99 -1.56 -0.79
C TYR A 302 7.82 -0.49 0.30
N THR A 303 8.87 -0.18 1.04
CA THR A 303 8.81 0.73 2.18
C THR A 303 8.49 2.15 1.73
N PHE A 304 9.26 2.69 0.77
CA PHE A 304 9.11 4.09 0.36
C PHE A 304 7.76 4.30 -0.34
N THR A 305 7.35 3.35 -1.18
CA THR A 305 6.06 3.42 -1.89
C THR A 305 4.89 3.33 -0.91
N SER A 306 4.90 2.38 0.03
CA SER A 306 3.81 2.24 1.01
C SER A 306 3.70 3.45 1.94
N MET A 307 4.83 4.00 2.42
CA MET A 307 4.85 5.22 3.22
C MET A 307 4.29 6.43 2.44
N ALA A 308 4.72 6.62 1.19
CA ALA A 308 4.25 7.73 0.37
C ALA A 308 2.75 7.67 0.10
N MET A 309 2.24 6.46 -0.18
CA MET A 309 0.82 6.23 -0.38
C MET A 309 0.00 6.51 0.89
N PHE A 310 0.50 6.12 2.06
CA PHE A 310 -0.18 6.36 3.33
C PHE A 310 -0.28 7.87 3.63
N ASP A 311 0.82 8.60 3.53
CA ASP A 311 0.83 10.06 3.73
C ASP A 311 -0.01 10.80 2.67
N ALA A 312 0.01 10.34 1.42
CA ALA A 312 -0.82 10.90 0.36
C ALA A 312 -2.32 10.71 0.62
N ILE A 313 -2.73 9.57 1.17
CA ILE A 313 -4.11 9.32 1.57
C ILE A 313 -4.48 10.22 2.76
N ILE A 314 -3.62 10.39 3.77
CA ILE A 314 -3.90 11.33 4.87
C ILE A 314 -4.18 12.74 4.32
N GLY A 315 -3.34 13.23 3.40
CA GLY A 315 -3.56 14.51 2.73
C GLY A 315 -4.85 14.55 1.90
N ALA A 316 -5.17 13.51 1.14
CA ALA A 316 -6.39 13.46 0.34
C ALA A 316 -7.65 13.45 1.22
N TRP A 317 -7.66 12.68 2.31
CA TRP A 317 -8.78 12.63 3.25
C TRP A 317 -9.00 13.95 3.99
N TYR A 318 -7.92 14.66 4.34
CA TYR A 318 -8.03 16.03 4.86
C TYR A 318 -8.81 16.94 3.90
N VAL A 319 -8.47 16.93 2.60
CA VAL A 319 -9.16 17.77 1.61
C VAL A 319 -10.60 17.33 1.39
N LYS A 320 -10.86 16.01 1.37
CA LYS A 320 -12.21 15.44 1.23
C LYS A 320 -13.17 15.95 2.28
N TYR A 321 -12.81 15.82 3.55
CA TYR A 321 -13.71 16.21 4.63
C TYR A 321 -13.71 17.70 4.92
N LYS A 322 -12.69 18.45 4.45
CA LYS A 322 -12.67 19.91 4.50
C LYS A 322 -13.52 20.57 3.42
N THR A 323 -13.54 20.01 2.21
CA THR A 323 -14.33 20.53 1.09
C THR A 323 -15.75 19.97 1.03
N ASP A 324 -15.94 18.77 1.58
CA ASP A 324 -17.23 18.07 1.64
C ASP A 324 -17.92 18.00 0.27
N LEU A 325 -17.17 17.92 -0.84
CA LEU A 325 -17.77 18.11 -2.16
C LEU A 325 -18.70 16.96 -2.57
N VAL A 326 -19.88 17.31 -3.06
CA VAL A 326 -20.88 16.41 -3.66
C VAL A 326 -20.30 15.56 -4.82
N ARG A 327 -20.81 14.34 -4.99
CA ARG A 327 -20.42 13.41 -6.06
C ARG A 327 -21.17 13.69 -7.37
N PRO A 328 -20.62 13.29 -8.54
CA PRO A 328 -21.29 13.44 -9.83
C PRO A 328 -22.70 12.82 -9.86
N ILE A 329 -22.86 11.60 -9.33
CA ILE A 329 -24.16 10.89 -9.32
C ILE A 329 -25.27 11.71 -8.68
N THR A 330 -24.98 12.28 -7.52
CA THR A 330 -25.93 13.08 -6.76
C THR A 330 -26.35 14.32 -7.56
N TYR A 331 -25.38 15.07 -8.07
CA TYR A 331 -25.69 16.29 -8.82
C TYR A 331 -26.44 16.00 -10.11
N ILE A 332 -25.97 15.02 -10.89
CA ILE A 332 -26.54 14.68 -12.20
C ILE A 332 -27.97 14.18 -12.04
N GLN A 333 -28.24 13.29 -11.09
CA GLN A 333 -29.59 12.77 -10.87
C GLN A 333 -30.58 13.86 -10.46
N GLU A 334 -30.16 14.84 -9.66
CA GLU A 334 -31.05 15.90 -9.21
C GLU A 334 -31.28 17.01 -10.23
N ASN A 335 -30.29 17.31 -11.07
CA ASN A 335 -30.28 18.55 -11.86
C ASN A 335 -30.16 18.35 -13.37
N ILE A 336 -29.84 17.14 -13.85
CA ILE A 336 -29.58 16.88 -15.27
C ILE A 336 -30.40 15.69 -15.80
N ASP A 337 -30.22 14.51 -15.21
CA ASP A 337 -30.77 13.24 -15.71
C ASP A 337 -31.02 12.28 -14.52
N PRO A 338 -32.27 12.17 -14.03
CA PRO A 338 -32.61 11.39 -12.83
C PRO A 338 -32.35 9.89 -12.97
N GLU A 339 -32.28 9.37 -14.20
CA GLU A 339 -32.03 7.95 -14.47
C GLU A 339 -30.54 7.64 -14.70
N TRP A 340 -29.68 8.66 -14.65
CA TRP A 340 -28.26 8.49 -14.88
C TRP A 340 -27.60 7.65 -13.78
N SER A 341 -26.69 6.76 -14.18
CA SER A 341 -25.84 6.01 -13.26
C SER A 341 -24.39 5.98 -13.78
N PRO A 342 -23.39 6.06 -12.89
CA PRO A 342 -21.98 5.95 -13.26
C PRO A 342 -21.62 4.51 -13.67
N ILE A 343 -20.53 4.36 -14.42
CA ILE A 343 -19.97 3.04 -14.79
C ILE A 343 -19.49 2.29 -13.54
N LEU A 344 -18.82 3.00 -12.63
CA LEU A 344 -18.35 2.45 -11.36
C LEU A 344 -19.28 2.85 -10.22
N GLN A 345 -19.46 1.95 -9.25
CA GLN A 345 -20.15 2.28 -8.01
C GLN A 345 -19.45 3.46 -7.31
N THR A 346 -20.22 4.46 -6.87
CA THR A 346 -19.66 5.65 -6.21
C THR A 346 -19.15 5.29 -4.81
N PRO A 347 -17.86 5.53 -4.50
CA PRO A 347 -17.34 5.22 -3.18
C PRO A 347 -17.90 6.15 -2.10
N PRO A 348 -18.16 5.66 -0.87
CA PRO A 348 -18.85 6.39 0.20
C PRO A 348 -17.95 7.37 0.96
N PHE A 349 -17.48 8.39 0.25
CA PHE A 349 -16.73 9.52 0.81
C PHE A 349 -16.80 10.73 -0.15
N PRO A 350 -16.53 11.96 0.33
CA PRO A 350 -16.57 13.19 -0.47
C PRO A 350 -15.67 13.13 -1.72
N GLU A 351 -15.99 13.94 -2.72
CA GLU A 351 -15.38 13.88 -4.05
C GLU A 351 -13.93 14.39 -4.05
N TYR A 352 -13.66 15.57 -3.52
CA TYR A 352 -12.42 16.29 -3.81
C TYR A 352 -11.35 16.18 -2.72
N THR A 353 -10.11 15.80 -2.98
CA THR A 353 -9.52 15.34 -4.26
C THR A 353 -9.69 13.84 -4.45
N SER A 354 -9.37 13.32 -5.64
CA SER A 354 -9.33 11.88 -5.88
C SER A 354 -8.22 11.19 -5.07
N GLY A 355 -8.61 10.36 -4.09
CA GLY A 355 -7.67 9.56 -3.29
C GLY A 355 -6.89 8.55 -4.14
N HIS A 356 -7.55 7.91 -5.12
CA HIS A 356 -6.88 7.03 -6.09
C HIS A 356 -5.77 7.73 -6.86
N SER A 357 -6.03 8.96 -7.29
CA SER A 357 -5.05 9.79 -8.01
C SER A 357 -3.88 10.19 -7.12
N ALA A 358 -4.14 10.56 -5.87
CA ALA A 358 -3.09 10.87 -4.89
C ALA A 358 -2.21 9.66 -4.59
N THR A 359 -2.81 8.51 -4.24
CA THR A 359 -2.07 7.25 -4.00
C THR A 359 -1.22 6.85 -5.21
N SER A 360 -1.79 6.94 -6.42
CA SER A 360 -1.11 6.48 -7.62
C SER A 360 0.01 7.40 -8.06
N ALA A 361 -0.18 8.71 -7.97
CA ALA A 361 0.87 9.67 -8.26
C ALA A 361 2.02 9.57 -7.23
N SER A 362 1.71 9.38 -5.95
CA SER A 362 2.76 9.19 -4.94
C SER A 362 3.55 7.90 -5.16
N ALA A 363 2.86 6.81 -5.52
CA ALA A 363 3.52 5.55 -5.84
C ALA A 363 4.39 5.68 -7.08
N ALA A 364 3.88 6.32 -8.14
CA ALA A 364 4.63 6.52 -9.37
C ALA A 364 5.90 7.35 -9.16
N GLU A 365 5.87 8.43 -8.38
CA GLU A 365 7.07 9.21 -8.07
C GLU A 365 8.12 8.39 -7.29
N MET A 366 7.70 7.60 -6.30
CA MET A 366 8.62 6.73 -5.55
C MET A 366 9.26 5.66 -6.45
N LEU A 367 8.46 4.99 -7.27
CA LEU A 367 8.96 3.94 -8.16
C LEU A 367 9.81 4.51 -9.29
N THR A 368 9.46 5.68 -9.82
CA THR A 368 10.30 6.41 -10.76
C THR A 368 11.66 6.78 -10.15
N HIS A 369 11.69 7.22 -8.89
CA HIS A 369 12.96 7.48 -8.20
C HIS A 369 13.82 6.20 -8.07
N ILE A 370 13.20 5.05 -7.80
CA ILE A 370 13.91 3.79 -7.51
C ILE A 370 14.34 3.02 -8.78
N PHE A 371 13.50 3.02 -9.82
CA PHE A 371 13.68 2.21 -11.03
C PHE A 371 13.96 3.04 -12.30
N GLY A 372 13.74 4.36 -12.25
CA GLY A 372 13.99 5.30 -13.35
C GLY A 372 12.72 5.83 -14.03
N GLU A 373 12.88 6.94 -14.77
CA GLU A 373 11.80 7.70 -15.41
C GLU A 373 11.04 6.93 -16.51
N ASN A 374 11.75 6.21 -17.37
CA ASN A 374 11.18 5.53 -18.54
C ASN A 374 11.11 4.00 -18.35
N TYR A 375 10.77 3.57 -17.14
CA TYR A 375 10.68 2.15 -16.82
C TYR A 375 9.36 1.56 -17.34
N GLY A 376 9.44 0.79 -18.44
CA GLY A 376 8.30 0.12 -19.04
C GLY A 376 7.96 -1.21 -18.36
N PHE A 377 6.67 -1.43 -18.08
CA PHE A 377 6.19 -2.65 -17.44
C PHE A 377 4.81 -3.08 -17.95
N THR A 378 4.50 -4.35 -17.75
CA THR A 378 3.19 -4.92 -17.99
C THR A 378 2.59 -5.28 -16.63
N ASP A 379 1.46 -4.67 -16.32
CA ASP A 379 0.66 -4.98 -15.14
C ASP A 379 -0.29 -6.13 -15.46
N SER A 380 -0.04 -7.27 -14.82
CA SER A 380 -0.89 -8.46 -14.87
C SER A 380 -1.58 -8.76 -13.54
N THR A 381 -1.54 -7.81 -12.60
CA THR A 381 -2.05 -8.02 -11.22
C THR A 381 -3.56 -8.25 -11.20
N GLN A 382 -4.26 -7.76 -12.22
CA GLN A 382 -5.72 -7.82 -12.34
C GLN A 382 -6.26 -9.08 -13.05
N ILE A 383 -5.39 -9.95 -13.61
CA ILE A 383 -5.82 -11.21 -14.27
C ILE A 383 -6.69 -12.05 -13.35
N ARG A 384 -6.27 -12.21 -12.09
CA ARG A 384 -6.99 -13.02 -11.09
C ARG A 384 -8.41 -12.52 -10.81
N PHE A 385 -8.68 -11.24 -11.10
CA PHE A 385 -9.97 -10.60 -10.95
C PHE A 385 -10.75 -10.55 -12.28
N GLY A 386 -10.31 -11.29 -13.30
CA GLY A 386 -10.99 -11.42 -14.59
C GLY A 386 -10.72 -10.31 -15.60
N LEU A 387 -9.65 -9.52 -15.40
CA LEU A 387 -9.31 -8.36 -16.23
C LEU A 387 -8.05 -8.60 -17.08
N GLU A 388 -7.94 -7.92 -18.22
CA GLU A 388 -6.80 -8.05 -19.14
C GLU A 388 -5.54 -7.33 -18.62
N ASN A 389 -4.37 -7.80 -19.05
CA ASN A 389 -3.09 -7.13 -18.79
C ASN A 389 -3.04 -5.76 -19.45
N ARG A 390 -2.35 -4.81 -18.82
CA ARG A 390 -2.10 -3.49 -19.42
C ARG A 390 -0.61 -3.16 -19.37
N SER A 391 -0.09 -2.62 -20.47
CA SER A 391 1.33 -2.25 -20.57
C SER A 391 1.50 -0.74 -20.54
N PHE A 392 2.53 -0.29 -19.83
CA PHE A 392 2.85 1.11 -19.63
C PHE A 392 4.33 1.33 -19.93
N LYS A 393 4.67 2.51 -20.46
CA LYS A 393 6.06 2.93 -20.73
C LYS A 393 6.72 3.55 -19.51
N SER A 394 5.94 3.93 -18.50
CA SER A 394 6.42 4.49 -17.23
C SER A 394 5.38 4.35 -16.13
N PHE A 395 5.80 4.48 -14.87
CA PHE A 395 4.89 4.56 -13.72
C PHE A 395 3.96 5.78 -13.80
N LYS A 396 4.48 6.91 -14.31
CA LYS A 396 3.70 8.14 -14.51
C LYS A 396 2.59 7.93 -15.53
N GLU A 397 2.84 7.16 -16.59
CA GLU A 397 1.78 6.78 -17.54
C GLU A 397 0.69 5.93 -16.89
N ALA A 398 1.07 4.94 -16.08
CA ALA A 398 0.10 4.13 -15.32
C ALA A 398 -0.74 5.01 -14.37
N ALA A 399 -0.11 5.88 -13.59
CA ALA A 399 -0.81 6.82 -12.71
C ALA A 399 -1.73 7.80 -13.46
N ASN A 400 -1.32 8.25 -14.66
CA ASN A 400 -2.18 9.08 -15.52
C ASN A 400 -3.41 8.31 -16.00
N GLN A 401 -3.26 7.02 -16.32
CA GLN A 401 -4.40 6.17 -16.67
C GLN A 401 -5.34 5.94 -15.47
N VAL A 402 -4.81 5.85 -14.24
CA VAL A 402 -5.63 5.84 -13.01
C VAL A 402 -6.45 7.13 -12.89
N ASN A 403 -5.87 8.29 -13.19
CA ASN A 403 -6.62 9.55 -13.12
C ASN A 403 -7.81 9.54 -14.09
N LEU A 404 -7.57 9.12 -15.32
CA LEU A 404 -8.60 9.03 -16.35
C LEU A 404 -9.66 7.98 -16.00
N SER A 405 -9.28 6.86 -15.38
CA SER A 405 -10.21 5.78 -15.03
C SER A 405 -11.32 6.25 -14.08
N ARG A 406 -11.04 7.18 -13.17
CA ARG A 406 -12.04 7.70 -12.23
C ARG A 406 -13.03 8.65 -12.90
N PHE A 407 -12.56 9.41 -13.90
CA PHE A 407 -13.39 10.25 -14.74
C PHE A 407 -14.27 9.39 -15.67
N TYR A 408 -13.68 8.42 -16.37
CA TYR A 408 -14.41 7.44 -17.19
C TYR A 408 -15.41 6.63 -16.36
N GLY A 409 -15.05 6.32 -15.10
CA GLY A 409 -15.94 5.65 -14.17
C GLY A 409 -17.16 6.47 -13.75
N GLY A 410 -17.22 7.77 -14.04
CA GLY A 410 -18.33 8.65 -13.70
C GLY A 410 -18.37 9.11 -12.23
N ILE A 411 -17.29 8.90 -11.47
CA ILE A 411 -17.31 9.06 -10.01
C ILE A 411 -16.44 10.22 -9.51
N HIS A 412 -15.69 10.86 -10.40
CA HIS A 412 -14.87 12.03 -10.10
C HIS A 412 -14.94 13.07 -11.23
N TYR A 413 -14.83 14.34 -10.85
CA TYR A 413 -14.62 15.45 -11.79
C TYR A 413 -13.18 15.44 -12.31
N MET A 414 -12.96 15.96 -13.52
CA MET A 414 -11.61 16.07 -14.10
C MET A 414 -10.67 16.92 -13.21
N GLN A 415 -11.20 17.95 -12.56
CA GLN A 415 -10.46 18.76 -11.60
C GLN A 415 -10.03 17.94 -10.37
N GLY A 416 -10.91 17.08 -9.85
CA GLY A 416 -10.63 16.23 -8.69
C GLY A 416 -9.52 15.21 -8.93
N VAL A 417 -9.48 14.61 -10.14
CA VAL A 417 -8.43 13.65 -10.51
C VAL A 417 -7.09 14.33 -10.78
N ARG A 418 -7.08 15.50 -11.45
CA ARG A 418 -5.86 16.26 -11.72
C ARG A 418 -5.24 16.79 -10.43
N GLU A 419 -6.05 17.32 -9.52
CA GLU A 419 -5.53 17.82 -8.26
C GLU A 419 -5.07 16.71 -7.34
N GLY A 420 -5.79 15.59 -7.26
CA GLY A 420 -5.34 14.42 -6.51
C GLY A 420 -3.98 13.94 -7.00
N ALA A 421 -3.76 13.89 -8.31
CA ALA A 421 -2.46 13.52 -8.89
C ALA A 421 -1.35 14.51 -8.52
N ARG A 422 -1.63 15.82 -8.57
CA ARG A 422 -0.68 16.86 -8.14
C ARG A 422 -0.32 16.69 -6.66
N GLN A 423 -1.33 16.49 -5.81
CA GLN A 423 -1.17 16.27 -4.37
C GLN A 423 -0.27 15.08 -4.07
N GLY A 424 -0.57 13.92 -4.65
CA GLY A 424 0.22 12.72 -4.45
C GLY A 424 1.68 12.88 -4.88
N ALA A 425 1.90 13.49 -6.05
CA ALA A 425 3.24 13.71 -6.57
C ALA A 425 4.05 14.70 -5.71
N GLU A 426 3.43 15.78 -5.23
CA GLU A 426 4.09 16.76 -4.35
C GLU A 426 4.43 16.16 -2.99
N ILE A 427 3.51 15.42 -2.38
CA ILE A 427 3.75 14.70 -1.12
C ILE A 427 4.91 13.72 -1.27
N ALA A 428 4.95 12.91 -2.34
CA ALA A 428 6.06 12.00 -2.57
C ALA A 428 7.41 12.75 -2.71
N LYS A 429 7.43 13.89 -3.40
CA LYS A 429 8.64 14.73 -3.52
C LYS A 429 9.08 15.33 -2.18
N MET A 430 8.14 15.72 -1.31
CA MET A 430 8.45 16.17 0.04
C MET A 430 9.08 15.04 0.87
N ILE A 431 8.55 13.83 0.75
CA ILE A 431 9.07 12.65 1.44
C ILE A 431 10.47 12.30 0.90
N LEU A 432 10.67 12.26 -0.42
CA LEU A 432 11.99 11.98 -1.02
C LEU A 432 13.06 12.98 -0.55
N LYS A 433 12.73 14.27 -0.43
CA LYS A 433 13.66 15.28 0.12
C LYS A 433 14.11 14.99 1.55
N LYS A 434 13.33 14.24 2.33
CA LYS A 434 13.70 13.81 3.70
C LYS A 434 14.42 12.47 3.68
N LEU A 435 14.02 11.54 2.81
CA LEU A 435 14.52 10.17 2.81
C LEU A 435 15.82 9.99 2.00
N ASP A 436 16.07 10.78 0.95
CA ASP A 436 17.34 10.82 0.20
C ASP A 436 18.41 11.67 0.89
#